data_AF-A0A146KPU8-F1
#
_entry.id   AF-A0A146KPU8-F1
#
_cell.length_a   1.000
_cell.length_b   1.000
_cell.length_c   1.000
_cell.angle_alpha   90.00
_cell.angle_beta   90.00
_cell.angle_gamma   90.00
#
_symmetry.space_group_name_H-M   'P 1'
#
loop_
_entity.id
_entity.type
_entity.pdbx_description
1 polymer ?
#
loop_
_entity_poly.entity_id
_entity_poly.type
_entity_poly.pdbx_seq_one_letter_code
_entity_poly.pdbx_strand_id
1 'polypeptide(L)'
;MRRKLLTPTFHFKLLEDKSQTMYVNARKFVNKLLEENGQSFSPYQMISSCTLDVIGEAAMGVSLNSLDGDNLEYKDAIGRTSKAAVFRILTAMTRDCIFNLTPVGWQDSKDVKFLHGFTN
;
A
#
# COMPACT_ATOMS: atom_id res chain seq x y z
N MET A 1 5.66 -24.07 -1.23
CA MET A 1 6.99 -23.69 -1.78
C MET A 1 7.22 -22.18 -1.92
N ARG A 2 6.19 -21.31 -1.97
CA ARG A 2 6.34 -19.83 -2.07
C ARG A 2 7.25 -19.18 -1.01
N ARG A 3 7.22 -19.65 0.25
CA ARG A 3 7.99 -19.04 1.35
C ARG A 3 9.51 -19.07 1.13
N LYS A 4 10.06 -20.14 0.53
CA LYS A 4 11.50 -20.25 0.23
C LYS A 4 11.96 -19.26 -0.86
N LEU A 5 11.06 -18.87 -1.75
CA LEU A 5 11.34 -17.95 -2.86
C LEU A 5 11.40 -16.49 -2.39
N LEU A 6 10.69 -16.13 -1.32
CA LEU A 6 10.60 -14.76 -0.79
C LEU A 6 11.69 -14.42 0.24
N THR A 7 12.21 -15.41 0.98
CA THR A 7 13.30 -15.21 1.95
C THR A 7 14.58 -14.55 1.40
N PRO A 8 15.08 -14.84 0.18
CA PRO A 8 16.27 -14.16 -0.34
C PRO A 8 16.04 -12.66 -0.60
N THR A 9 14.80 -12.24 -0.86
CA THR A 9 14.42 -10.83 -1.07
C THR A 9 14.45 -10.01 0.23
N PHE A 10 14.38 -10.66 1.38
CA PHE A 10 14.51 -10.02 2.70
C PHE A 10 15.81 -10.38 3.40
N HIS A 11 16.78 -10.96 2.68
CA HIS A 11 18.11 -11.20 3.22
C HIS A 11 18.81 -9.84 3.41
N PHE A 12 19.49 -9.63 4.54
CA PHE A 12 20.04 -8.33 4.98
C PHE A 12 20.80 -7.53 3.90
N LYS A 13 21.49 -8.23 2.99
CA LYS A 13 22.23 -7.63 1.87
C LYS A 13 21.35 -6.89 0.85
N LEU A 14 20.08 -7.28 0.71
CA LEU A 14 19.12 -6.58 -0.14
C LEU A 14 18.41 -5.44 0.62
N LEU A 15 18.29 -5.52 1.94
CA LEU A 15 17.83 -4.38 2.75
C LEU A 15 18.79 -3.18 2.66
N GLU A 16 20.09 -3.44 2.53
CA GLU A 16 21.10 -2.41 2.30
C GLU A 16 20.87 -1.68 0.96
N ASP A 17 20.53 -2.41 -0.10
CA ASP A 17 20.12 -1.86 -1.41
C ASP A 17 18.82 -1.04 -1.32
N LYS A 18 17.84 -1.49 -0.51
CA LYS A 18 16.56 -0.79 -0.32
C LYS A 18 16.61 0.35 0.69
N SER A 19 17.70 0.48 1.47
CA SER A 19 17.87 1.54 2.47
C SER A 19 17.88 2.94 1.84
N GLN A 20 18.39 3.05 0.61
CA GLN A 20 18.41 4.29 -0.16
C GLN A 20 17.00 4.79 -0.45
N THR A 21 16.10 3.91 -0.87
CA THR A 21 14.67 4.23 -1.09
C THR A 21 14.01 4.74 0.19
N MET A 22 14.31 4.10 1.32
CA MET A 22 13.75 4.52 2.61
C MET A 22 14.28 5.90 3.02
N TYR A 23 15.57 6.18 2.79
CA TYR A 23 16.18 7.49 3.07
C TYR A 23 15.56 8.61 2.22
N VAL A 24 15.38 8.38 0.92
CA VAL A 24 14.76 9.37 0.00
C VAL A 24 13.34 9.72 0.45
N ASN A 25 12.51 8.72 0.74
CA ASN A 25 11.14 8.94 1.19
C ASN A 25 11.08 9.55 2.60
N ALA A 26 11.99 9.19 3.51
CA ALA A 26 12.11 9.84 4.81
C ALA A 26 12.45 11.33 4.68
N ARG A 27 13.31 11.71 3.73
CA ARG A 27 13.64 13.12 3.46
C ARG A 27 12.44 13.88 2.90
N LYS A 28 11.69 13.29 1.96
CA LYS A 28 10.42 13.84 1.47
C LYS A 28 9.42 14.05 2.61
N PHE A 29 9.27 13.06 3.49
CA PHE A 29 8.39 13.13 4.66
C PHE A 29 8.78 14.29 5.59
N VAL A 30 10.07 14.47 5.91
CA VAL A 30 10.53 15.59 6.74
C VAL A 30 10.26 16.93 6.06
N ASN A 31 10.47 17.04 4.75
CA ASN A 31 10.17 18.27 4.02
C ASN A 31 8.67 18.62 4.09
N LYS A 32 7.79 17.63 3.88
CA LYS A 32 6.33 17.80 4.04
C LYS A 32 5.93 18.22 5.45
N LEU A 33 6.57 17.64 6.47
CA LEU A 33 6.35 18.02 7.85
C LEU A 33 6.73 19.49 8.13
N LEU A 34 7.83 19.96 7.53
CA LEU A 34 8.26 21.35 7.66
C LEU A 34 7.32 22.31 6.90
N GLU A 35 6.72 21.87 5.79
CA GLU A 35 5.72 22.65 5.03
C GLU A 35 4.43 22.94 5.83
N GLU A 36 4.07 22.07 6.78
CA GLU A 36 2.91 22.30 7.67
C GLU A 36 3.07 23.57 8.53
N ASN A 37 4.28 24.12 8.69
CA ASN A 37 4.52 25.41 9.37
C ASN A 37 3.83 25.55 10.75
N GLY A 38 3.80 24.46 11.53
CA GLY A 38 3.18 24.42 12.86
C GLY A 38 1.65 24.25 12.87
N GLN A 39 1.04 23.99 11.71
CA GLN A 39 -0.36 23.60 11.63
C GLN A 39 -0.59 22.19 12.17
N SER A 40 -1.83 21.94 12.61
CA SER A 40 -2.25 20.61 13.03
C SER A 40 -2.41 19.72 11.80
N PHE A 41 -1.69 18.59 11.79
CA PHE A 41 -1.77 17.59 10.72
C PHE A 41 -2.13 16.22 11.33
N SER A 42 -2.56 15.28 10.47
CA SER A 42 -2.80 13.89 10.88
C SER A 42 -1.53 13.05 10.72
N PRO A 43 -0.88 12.60 11.81
CA PRO A 43 0.33 11.78 11.70
C PRO A 43 0.05 10.46 10.99
N TYR A 44 -1.13 9.89 11.22
CA TYR A 44 -1.54 8.64 10.59
C TYR A 44 -1.55 8.74 9.05
N GLN A 45 -2.14 9.80 8.50
CA GLN A 45 -2.23 9.96 7.05
C GLN A 45 -0.84 10.13 6.41
N MET A 46 0.02 10.93 7.02
CA MET A 46 1.35 11.23 6.50
C MET A 46 2.29 10.02 6.59
N ILE A 47 2.28 9.31 7.73
CA ILE A 47 3.07 8.07 7.90
C ILE A 47 2.55 6.97 6.97
N SER A 48 1.23 6.83 6.83
CA SER A 48 0.62 5.86 5.92
C SER A 48 1.03 6.12 4.46
N SER A 49 0.98 7.38 4.00
CA SER A 49 1.45 7.76 2.66
C SER A 49 2.94 7.48 2.46
N CYS A 50 3.80 7.88 3.40
CA CYS A 50 5.25 7.61 3.33
C CYS A 50 5.54 6.10 3.27
N THR A 51 4.83 5.31 4.07
CA THR A 51 4.99 3.85 4.08
C THR A 51 4.60 3.22 2.75
N LEU A 52 3.52 3.71 2.12
CA LEU A 52 3.10 3.26 0.79
C LEU A 52 4.15 3.61 -0.27
N ASP A 53 4.73 4.81 -0.23
CA ASP A 53 5.79 5.22 -1.16
C ASP A 53 7.04 4.35 -1.01
N VAL A 54 7.46 4.08 0.23
CA VAL A 54 8.62 3.19 0.49
C VAL A 54 8.37 1.78 -0.04
N ILE A 55 7.21 1.18 0.22
CA ILE A 55 6.91 -0.18 -0.24
C ILE A 55 6.72 -0.21 -1.76
N GLY A 56 6.06 0.80 -2.34
CA GLY A 56 5.89 0.92 -3.78
C GLY A 56 7.21 0.97 -4.51
N GLU A 57 8.14 1.82 -4.06
CA GLU A 57 9.45 1.94 -4.69
C GLU A 57 10.36 0.74 -4.37
N ALA A 58 10.39 0.28 -3.12
CA ALA A 58 11.31 -0.77 -2.71
C ALA A 58 10.93 -2.15 -3.25
N ALA A 59 9.63 -2.47 -3.25
CA ALA A 59 9.13 -3.80 -3.63
C ALA A 59 8.58 -3.85 -5.06
N MET A 60 7.88 -2.80 -5.53
CA MET A 60 7.25 -2.78 -6.85
C MET A 60 8.05 -2.00 -7.90
N GLY A 61 9.03 -1.19 -7.48
CA GLY A 61 9.77 -0.31 -8.39
C GLY A 61 8.93 0.85 -8.95
N VAL A 62 7.79 1.14 -8.32
CA VAL A 62 6.84 2.18 -8.77
C VAL A 62 6.83 3.32 -7.76
N SER A 63 7.10 4.54 -8.22
CA SER A 63 6.94 5.76 -7.42
C SER A 63 5.47 6.18 -7.38
N LEU A 64 4.82 5.94 -6.23
CA LEU A 64 3.42 6.30 -6.02
C LEU A 64 3.23 7.79 -5.66
N ASN A 65 4.25 8.46 -5.14
CA ASN A 65 4.22 9.86 -4.70
C ASN A 65 2.96 10.20 -3.85
N SER A 66 2.53 9.25 -3.02
CA SER A 66 1.36 9.38 -2.14
C SER A 66 1.51 10.46 -1.06
N LEU A 67 2.75 10.90 -0.78
CA LEU A 67 3.02 12.08 0.05
C LEU A 67 2.67 13.41 -0.63
N ASP A 68 2.75 13.49 -1.95
CA ASP A 68 2.45 14.69 -2.72
C ASP A 68 0.96 14.79 -3.14
N GLY A 69 0.16 13.78 -2.76
CA GLY A 69 -1.25 13.68 -3.13
C GLY A 69 -1.51 12.96 -4.45
N ASP A 70 -0.47 12.42 -5.07
CA ASP A 70 -0.61 11.58 -6.28
C ASP A 70 -1.11 10.17 -5.92
N ASN A 71 -1.69 9.48 -6.91
CA ASN A 71 -2.18 8.10 -6.79
C ASN A 71 -3.17 7.84 -5.64
N LEU A 72 -4.04 8.82 -5.34
CA LEU A 72 -5.16 8.65 -4.40
C LEU A 72 -6.03 7.43 -4.72
N GLU A 73 -6.23 7.11 -6.01
CA GLU A 73 -7.01 5.94 -6.43
C GLU A 73 -6.38 4.61 -5.98
N TYR A 74 -5.04 4.51 -6.00
CA TYR A 74 -4.32 3.33 -5.50
C TYR A 74 -4.49 3.17 -3.99
N LYS A 75 -4.32 4.26 -3.25
CA LYS A 75 -4.52 4.29 -1.79
C LYS A 75 -5.96 3.94 -1.41
N ASP A 76 -6.93 4.49 -2.13
CA ASP A 76 -8.34 4.23 -1.90
C ASP A 76 -8.74 2.80 -2.26
N ALA A 77 -8.21 2.25 -3.36
CA ALA A 77 -8.42 0.86 -3.75
C ALA A 77 -7.88 -0.11 -2.68
N ILE A 78 -6.68 0.13 -2.13
CA ILE A 78 -6.15 -0.63 -0.99
C ILE A 78 -7.09 -0.52 0.22
N GLY A 79 -7.58 0.69 0.53
CA GLY A 79 -8.50 0.92 1.63
C GLY A 79 -9.83 0.18 1.48
N ARG A 80 -10.41 0.17 0.27
CA ARG A 80 -11.64 -0.57 -0.05
C ARG A 80 -11.43 -2.07 0.05
N THR A 81 -10.37 -2.61 -0.56
CA THR A 81 -10.03 -4.03 -0.49
C THR A 81 -9.74 -4.49 0.94
N SER A 82 -9.06 -3.66 1.74
CA SER A 82 -8.80 -3.97 3.16
C SER A 82 -10.10 -4.08 3.97
N LYS A 83 -11.05 -3.15 3.76
CA LYS A 83 -12.38 -3.21 4.38
C LYS A 83 -13.18 -4.43 3.92
N ALA A 84 -13.14 -4.72 2.62
CA ALA A 84 -13.79 -5.89 2.03
C ALA A 84 -13.24 -7.19 2.63
N ALA A 85 -11.92 -7.29 2.81
CA ALA A 85 -11.27 -8.43 3.45
C ALA A 85 -11.70 -8.60 4.91
N VAL A 86 -11.72 -7.52 5.70
CA VAL A 86 -12.20 -7.54 7.09
C VAL A 86 -13.66 -7.95 7.16
N PHE A 87 -14.52 -7.38 6.32
CA PHE A 87 -15.94 -7.75 6.23
C PHE A 87 -16.08 -9.25 5.93
N ARG A 88 -15.31 -9.75 4.97
CA ARG A 88 -15.35 -11.16 4.55
C ARG A 88 -14.91 -12.11 5.67
N ILE A 89 -13.92 -11.71 6.48
CA ILE A 89 -13.49 -12.45 7.68
C ILE A 89 -14.60 -12.48 8.73
N LEU A 90 -15.23 -11.33 9.01
CA LEU A 90 -16.25 -11.20 10.05
C LEU A 90 -17.58 -11.90 9.69
N THR A 91 -17.96 -11.93 8.42
CA THR A 91 -19.22 -12.54 7.95
C THR A 91 -19.07 -14.02 7.62
N ALA A 92 -17.88 -14.61 7.78
CA ALA A 92 -17.56 -16.01 7.43
C ALA A 92 -17.93 -16.38 5.97
N MET A 93 -18.01 -15.39 5.07
CA MET A 93 -18.31 -15.58 3.65
C MET A 93 -17.04 -16.00 2.90
N THR A 94 -16.66 -17.26 3.13
CA THR A 94 -15.41 -17.83 2.60
C THR A 94 -15.48 -18.16 1.11
N ARG A 95 -16.67 -18.48 0.59
CA ARG A 95 -16.89 -18.88 -0.81
C ARG A 95 -16.83 -17.66 -1.73
N ASP A 96 -15.83 -17.63 -2.62
CA ASP A 96 -15.63 -16.54 -3.60
C ASP A 96 -16.89 -16.28 -4.45
N CYS A 97 -17.57 -17.33 -4.89
CA CYS A 97 -18.79 -17.16 -5.70
C CYS A 97 -19.89 -16.40 -4.96
N ILE A 98 -20.09 -16.69 -3.67
CA ILE A 98 -21.12 -16.03 -2.86
C ILE A 98 -20.71 -14.59 -2.56
N PHE A 99 -19.42 -14.37 -2.29
CA PHE A 99 -18.87 -13.04 -2.06
C PHE A 99 -18.97 -12.13 -3.28
N ASN A 100 -18.62 -12.64 -4.46
CA ASN A 100 -18.65 -11.88 -5.71
C ASN A 100 -20.07 -11.55 -6.19
N LEU A 101 -21.10 -12.22 -5.66
CA LEU A 101 -22.51 -11.87 -5.89
C LEU A 101 -22.96 -10.66 -5.04
N THR A 102 -22.21 -10.29 -4.02
CA THR A 102 -22.49 -9.08 -3.23
C THR A 102 -21.91 -7.84 -3.92
N PRO A 103 -22.51 -6.65 -3.73
CA PRO A 103 -21.94 -5.40 -4.24
C PRO A 103 -20.51 -5.15 -3.74
N VAL A 104 -20.23 -5.55 -2.50
CA VAL A 104 -18.89 -5.42 -1.88
C VAL A 104 -17.87 -6.30 -2.59
N GLY A 105 -18.19 -7.58 -2.84
CA GLY A 105 -17.28 -8.49 -3.52
C GLY A 105 -17.08 -8.16 -5.01
N TRP A 106 -18.11 -7.64 -5.68
CA TRP A 106 -17.96 -7.16 -7.05
C TRP A 106 -16.99 -5.96 -7.12
N GLN A 107 -17.16 -4.98 -6.23
CA GLN A 107 -16.26 -3.82 -6.16
C GLN A 107 -14.84 -4.22 -5.76
N ASP A 108 -14.69 -5.11 -4.79
CA ASP A 108 -13.39 -5.66 -4.39
C ASP A 108 -12.69 -6.39 -5.54
N SER A 109 -13.42 -7.17 -6.35
CA SER A 109 -12.85 -7.82 -7.54
C SER A 109 -12.33 -6.81 -8.58
N LYS A 110 -13.01 -5.67 -8.74
CA LYS A 110 -12.55 -4.58 -9.61
C LYS A 110 -11.31 -3.90 -9.03
N ASP A 111 -11.31 -3.59 -7.75
CA ASP A 111 -10.20 -2.94 -7.06
C ASP A 111 -8.95 -3.84 -7.05
N VAL A 112 -9.09 -5.14 -6.77
CA VAL A 112 -7.99 -6.12 -6.83
C VAL A 112 -7.39 -6.21 -8.23
N LYS A 113 -8.21 -6.19 -9.28
CA LYS A 113 -7.72 -6.18 -10.68
C LYS A 113 -6.94 -4.90 -10.98
N PHE A 114 -7.43 -3.75 -10.54
CA PHE A 114 -6.72 -2.47 -10.67
C PHE A 114 -5.37 -2.51 -9.93
N LEU A 115 -5.35 -2.97 -8.67
CA LEU A 115 -4.14 -3.07 -7.86
C LEU A 115 -3.11 -4.02 -8.48
N HIS A 116 -3.53 -5.16 -9.05
CA HIS A 116 -2.63 -6.07 -9.75
C HIS A 116 -2.00 -5.45 -11.00
N GLY A 117 -2.58 -4.40 -11.58
CA GLY A 117 -1.97 -3.63 -12.65
C GLY A 117 -0.68 -2.92 -12.25
N PHE A 118 -0.45 -2.68 -10.95
CA PHE A 118 0.75 -2.03 -10.42
C PHE A 118 1.85 -3.02 -9.99
N THR A 119 1.56 -4.33 -9.99
CA THR A 119 2.48 -5.37 -9.51
C THR A 119 2.94 -6.31 -10.64
N ASN A 120 2.73 -5.93 -11.91
CA ASN A 120 3.04 -6.72 -13.11
C ASN A 120 4.14 -6.07 -13.96
#